data_AF-A0A840RA89-F1
#
_entry.id   AF-A0A840RA89-F1
#
_cell.length_a   1.000
_cell.length_b   1.000
_cell.length_c   1.000
_cell.angle_alpha   90.00
_cell.angle_beta   90.00
_cell.angle_gamma   90.00
#
_symmetry.space_group_name_H-M   'P 1'
#
loop_
_entity.id
_entity.type
_entity.pdbx_description
1 polymer ?
#
loop_
_entity_poly.entity_id
_entity_poly.type
_entity_poly.pdbx_seq_one_letter_code
_entity_poly.pdbx_strand_id
1 'polypeptide(L)' 'MLKLTRKPGESIHIGGDAIVYIDRIDGGKVKVSIDAPDDVLILRGELTDATPPLMHVDYVEDDY' A
#
# COMPACT_ATOMS: atom_id res chain seq x y z
N MET A 1 -0.61 14.74 3.63
CA MET A 1 -1.82 13.91 3.40
C MET A 1 -2.72 14.62 2.39
N LEU A 2 -3.06 13.95 1.29
CA LEU A 2 -4.05 14.40 0.30
C LEU A 2 -5.39 13.71 0.58
N LYS A 3 -6.52 14.41 0.39
CA LYS A 3 -7.87 13.86 0.63
C LYS A 3 -8.69 13.92 -0.65
N LEU A 4 -9.26 12.79 -1.05
CA LEU A 4 -10.08 12.64 -2.25
C LEU A 4 -11.35 11.85 -1.90
N THR A 5 -12.49 12.22 -2.48
CA THR A 5 -13.75 11.49 -2.36
C THR A 5 -14.01 10.69 -3.62
N ARG A 6 -14.19 9.38 -3.49
CA ARG A 6 -14.48 8.45 -4.58
C ARG A 6 -15.76 7.68 -4.32
N LYS A 7 -16.54 7.41 -5.38
CA LYS A 7 -17.68 6.47 -5.35
C LYS A 7 -17.26 5.10 -5.92
N PRO A 8 -18.04 4.02 -5.67
CA PRO A 8 -17.81 2.74 -6.32
C PRO A 8 -17.67 2.86 -7.85
N GLY A 9 -16.68 2.16 -8.41
CA GLY A 9 -16.31 2.22 -9.82
C GLY A 9 -15.32 3.33 -10.19
N GLU A 10 -14.90 4.17 -9.24
CA GLU A 10 -13.84 5.16 -9.47
C GLU A 10 -12.49 4.70 -8.93
N SER A 11 -11.41 5.30 -9.44
CA SER A 11 -10.03 4.99 -9.08
C SER A 11 -9.22 6.23 -8.65
N ILE A 12 -8.08 5.96 -8.03
CA ILE A 12 -7.04 6.93 -7.68
C ILE A 12 -5.72 6.40 -8.22
N HIS A 13 -5.00 7.21 -9.01
CA HIS A 13 -3.68 6.87 -9.53
C HIS A 13 -2.60 7.47 -8.62
N ILE A 14 -1.58 6.68 -8.31
CA ILE A 14 -0.47 7.04 -7.43
C ILE A 14 0.84 6.77 -8.18
N GLY A 15 1.64 7.82 -8.40
CA GLY A 15 2.89 7.69 -9.15
C GLY A 15 2.64 7.32 -10.62
N GLY A 16 3.46 6.40 -11.16
CA GLY A 16 3.34 5.90 -12.53
C GLY A 16 2.39 4.71 -12.67
N ASP A 17 2.46 3.76 -11.73
CA ASP A 17 1.98 2.39 -12.00
C ASP A 17 1.06 1.82 -10.92
N ALA A 18 0.77 2.56 -9.84
CA ALA A 18 -0.14 2.09 -8.79
C ALA A 18 -1.53 2.72 -8.92
N ILE A 19 -2.57 1.89 -8.89
CA ILE A 19 -3.98 2.30 -9.02
C ILE A 19 -4.79 1.69 -7.88
N VAL A 20 -5.55 2.53 -7.18
CA VAL A 20 -6.48 2.12 -6.13
C VAL A 20 -7.90 2.23 -6.66
N TYR A 21 -8.65 1.14 -6.66
CA TYR A 21 -10.04 1.06 -7.12
C TYR A 21 -11.01 0.95 -5.94
N ILE A 22 -12.10 1.70 -5.99
CA ILE A 22 -13.20 1.56 -5.04
C ILE A 22 -14.22 0.58 -5.62
N ASP A 23 -14.23 -0.66 -5.13
CA ASP A 23 -15.13 -1.69 -5.68
C ASP A 23 -16.56 -1.51 -5.19
N ARG A 24 -16.75 -1.46 -3.87
CA ARG A 24 -18.07 -1.34 -3.23
C ARG A 24 -17.96 -0.83 -1.81
N ILE A 25 -19.08 -0.32 -1.30
CA ILE A 25 -19.24 0.11 0.08
C ILE A 25 -20.35 -0.75 0.69
N ASP A 26 -20.06 -1.41 1.80
CA ASP A 26 -21.01 -2.29 2.49
C ASP A 26 -20.78 -2.22 4.01
N GLY A 27 -21.85 -2.02 4.78
CA GLY A 27 -21.79 -1.98 6.25
C GLY A 27 -20.74 -1.02 6.82
N GLY A 28 -20.52 0.14 6.19
CA GLY A 28 -19.50 1.12 6.60
C GLY A 28 -18.05 0.71 6.26
N LYS A 29 -17.85 -0.41 5.57
CA LYS A 29 -16.56 -0.87 5.05
C LYS A 29 -16.47 -0.57 3.57
N VAL A 30 -15.27 -0.29 3.10
CA VAL A 30 -14.97 -0.11 1.68
C VAL A 30 -14.16 -1.31 1.22
N LYS A 31 -14.63 -1.97 0.16
CA LYS A 31 -13.81 -2.94 -0.56
C LYS A 31 -12.95 -2.18 -1.56
N VAL A 32 -11.64 -2.39 -1.47
CA VAL A 32 -10.64 -1.73 -2.31
C VAL A 32 -9.84 -2.80 -3.04
N SER A 33 -9.62 -2.60 -4.32
CA SER A 33 -8.65 -3.36 -5.12
C SER A 33 -7.46 -2.45 -5.43
N ILE A 34 -6.24 -3.00 -5.39
CA ILE A 34 -5.01 -2.26 -5.70
C ILE A 34 -4.32 -3.00 -6.83
N ASP A 35 -4.06 -2.28 -7.92
CA ASP A 35 -3.23 -2.73 -9.04
C ASP A 35 -1.89 -2.01 -8.93
N ALA A 36 -0.81 -2.75 -8.82
CA ALA A 36 0.55 -2.22 -8.73
C ALA A 36 1.54 -3.28 -9.22
N PRO A 37 2.73 -2.86 -9.67
CA PRO A 37 3.83 -3.76 -9.98
C PRO A 37 4.25 -4.67 -8.81
N ASP A 38 4.84 -5.82 -9.14
CA ASP A 38 5.24 -6.86 -8.16
C ASP A 38 6.31 -6.39 -7.15
N ASP A 39 7.10 -5.38 -7.50
CA ASP A 39 8.12 -4.78 -6.63
C ASP A 39 7.53 -3.80 -5.60
N VAL A 40 6.25 -3.46 -5.71
CA VAL A 40 5.56 -2.58 -4.77
C VAL A 40 4.93 -3.41 -3.65
N LEU A 41 5.53 -3.32 -2.46
CA LEU A 41 4.97 -3.91 -1.25
C LEU A 41 3.65 -3.23 -0.84
N ILE A 42 2.58 -4.01 -0.77
CA ILE A 42 1.26 -3.56 -0.29
C ILE A 42 0.93 -4.29 1.02
N LEU A 43 0.76 -3.52 2.09
CA LEU A 43 0.36 -4.04 3.40
C LEU A 43 -0.90 -3.36 3.90
N ARG A 44 -1.67 -4.08 4.73
CA ARG A 44 -2.72 -3.46 5.55
C ARG A 44 -2.06 -2.66 6.67
N GLY A 45 -2.66 -1.53 7.03
CA GLY A 45 -2.07 -0.59 7.99
C GLY A 45 -1.79 -1.22 9.36
N GLU A 46 -2.61 -2.18 9.79
CA GLU A 46 -2.40 -2.91 11.04
C GLU A 46 -1.23 -3.92 11.02
N LEU A 47 -0.68 -4.20 9.83
CA LEU A 47 0.42 -5.15 9.64
C LEU A 47 1.78 -4.46 9.47
N THR A 48 1.85 -3.13 9.47
CA THR A 48 3.11 -2.41 9.26
C THR A 48 4.11 -2.65 10.39
N ASP A 49 3.63 -2.89 11.61
CA ASP A 49 4.48 -3.18 12.77
C ASP A 49 5.00 -4.63 12.80
N ALA A 50 4.45 -5.51 11.95
CA ALA A 50 4.90 -6.89 11.77
C ALA A 50 6.11 -7.01 10.80
N THR A 51 6.57 -5.87 10.25
CA THR A 51 7.79 -5.67 9.41
C THR A 51 7.63 -6.07 7.92
N PRO A 52 8.35 -5.41 6.98
CA PRO A 52 9.44 -6.18 6.37
C PRO A 52 10.81 -5.51 6.48
N PRO A 53 11.85 -6.34 6.62
CA PRO A 53 13.21 -6.00 7.03
C PRO A 53 14.03 -5.34 5.91
N LEU A 54 13.43 -4.50 5.07
CA LEU A 54 14.18 -3.74 4.06
C LEU A 54 15.04 -2.61 4.67
N MET A 55 15.07 -2.51 6.00
CA MET A 55 16.02 -1.70 6.76
C MET A 55 16.82 -2.50 7.80
N HIS A 56 17.00 -3.82 7.61
CA HIS A 56 18.29 -4.39 8.03
C HIS A 56 19.22 -4.22 6.83
N VAL A 57 19.76 -3.01 6.67
CA VAL A 57 21.12 -2.94 6.12
C VAL A 57 21.91 -3.78 7.11
N ASP A 58 22.32 -4.96 6.67
CA ASP A 58 23.44 -5.65 7.28
C ASP A 58 24.61 -4.66 7.16
N TYR A 59 24.73 -3.75 8.12
CA TYR A 59 26.02 -3.25 8.52
C TYR A 59 26.72 -4.51 8.98
N VAL A 60 27.45 -5.12 8.05
CA VAL A 60 28.58 -5.97 8.37
C VAL A 60 29.31 -5.17 9.45
N GLU A 61 29.34 -5.68 10.68
CA GLU A 61 30.33 -5.20 11.63
C GLU A 61 31.65 -5.42 10.90
N ASP A 62 32.21 -4.33 10.37
CA ASP A 62 33.54 -4.35 9.79
C ASP A 62 34.44 -4.97 10.87
N ASP A 63 34.94 -6.18 10.60
CA ASP A 63 36.05 -6.78 11.32
C ASP A 63 37.23 -5.79 11.21
N TYR A 64 37.34 -4.89 12.20
CA TYR A 64 38.51 -4.06 12.49
C TYR A 64 38.71 -3.88 13.98
#